data_AF-A0A3M1TL73-F1
#
_entry.id   AF-A0A3M1TL73-F1
#
_cell.length_a   1.000
_cell.length_b   1.000
_cell.length_c   1.000
_cell.angle_alpha   90.00
_cell.angle_beta   90.00
_cell.angle_gamma   90.00
#
_symmetry.space_group_name_H-M   'P 1'
#
loop_
_entity.id
_entity.type
_entity.pdbx_description
1 polymer ?
#
loop_
_entity_poly.entity_id
_entity_poly.type
_entity_poly.pdbx_seq_one_letter_code
_entity_poly.pdbx_strand_id
1 'polypeptide(L)'
;ADCALAEADETNNSRAVTFTVGAGSTDLSWKPMTATVSGTTVTLATELCNGAKATRPFVVSLWVSRSTPATCGSSGADASAVLEVPASTCLPISVALPDRPSGSHTARLLADARCQVPESSETNNEATASYTIP
;
A
#
# COMPACT_ATOMS: atom_id res chain seq x y z
N ALA A 1 -31.38 -40.67 33.12
CA ALA A 1 -30.05 -41.25 33.41
C ALA A 1 -29.37 -41.48 32.09
N ASP A 2 -28.36 -40.67 31.76
CA ASP A 2 -27.08 -41.15 31.21
C ASP A 2 -26.11 -39.97 31.10
N CYS A 3 -25.33 -39.76 32.16
CA CYS A 3 -24.05 -39.07 32.09
C CYS A 3 -23.06 -40.14 32.55
N ALA A 4 -22.56 -40.94 31.60
CA ALA A 4 -21.90 -42.22 31.88
C ALA A 4 -20.43 -42.10 32.33
N LEU A 5 -19.93 -40.89 32.61
CA LEU A 5 -18.59 -40.67 33.13
C LEU A 5 -18.62 -39.49 34.10
N ALA A 6 -18.63 -39.79 35.40
CA ALA A 6 -18.40 -38.80 36.44
C ALA A 6 -16.90 -38.45 36.47
N GLU A 7 -16.51 -37.36 35.82
CA GLU A 7 -15.25 -36.69 36.14
C GLU A 7 -15.41 -35.92 37.47
N ALA A 8 -14.32 -35.79 38.23
CA ALA A 8 -14.35 -35.29 39.61
C ALA A 8 -14.81 -33.82 39.76
N ASP A 9 -14.91 -33.08 38.66
CA ASP A 9 -15.33 -31.68 38.66
C ASP A 9 -16.05 -31.33 37.35
N GLU A 10 -17.39 -31.40 37.36
CA GLU A 10 -18.24 -31.10 36.20
C GLU A 10 -18.28 -29.60 35.84
N THR A 11 -17.51 -28.76 36.51
CA THR A 11 -17.47 -27.31 36.25
C THR A 11 -16.33 -26.88 35.33
N ASN A 12 -15.41 -27.78 34.97
CA ASN A 12 -14.17 -27.45 34.28
C ASN A 12 -14.16 -27.75 32.76
N ASN A 13 -15.26 -28.28 32.22
CA ASN A 13 -15.41 -28.62 30.80
C ASN A 13 -15.78 -27.42 29.90
N SER A 14 -15.72 -26.19 30.43
CA SER A 14 -15.95 -24.96 29.66
C SER A 14 -14.69 -24.10 29.61
N ARG A 15 -13.93 -24.21 28.51
CA ARG A 15 -12.81 -23.31 28.21
C ARG A 15 -13.26 -22.27 27.20
N ALA A 16 -13.66 -21.09 27.68
CA ALA A 16 -13.89 -19.95 26.81
C ALA A 16 -12.54 -19.43 26.30
N VAL A 17 -12.28 -19.60 25.00
CA VAL A 17 -11.18 -18.92 24.31
C VAL A 17 -11.76 -17.63 23.75
N THR A 18 -11.36 -16.49 24.31
CA THR A 18 -11.58 -15.19 23.66
C THR A 18 -10.73 -15.11 22.40
N PHE A 19 -11.34 -15.25 21.24
CA PHE A 19 -10.76 -14.81 19.97
C PHE A 19 -11.31 -13.42 19.67
N THR A 20 -10.43 -12.42 19.60
CA THR A 20 -10.80 -11.14 19.04
C THR A 20 -10.86 -11.31 17.53
N VAL A 21 -12.07 -11.28 16.95
CA VAL A 21 -12.21 -11.03 15.52
C VAL A 21 -11.72 -9.60 15.31
N GLY A 22 -10.45 -9.43 14.96
CA GLY A 22 -9.93 -8.13 14.58
C GLY A 22 -10.75 -7.64 13.40
N ALA A 23 -11.54 -6.59 13.59
CA ALA A 23 -12.14 -5.89 12.46
C ALA A 23 -10.97 -5.46 11.58
N GLY A 24 -10.86 -6.01 10.36
CA GLY A 24 -9.76 -5.72 9.46
C GLY A 24 -9.53 -4.22 9.30
N SER A 25 -8.31 -3.77 9.05
CA SER A 25 -8.00 -2.34 8.78
C SER A 25 -7.75 -2.12 7.30
N THR A 26 -7.93 -0.87 6.84
CA THR A 26 -7.26 -0.35 5.64
C THR A 26 -5.76 -0.24 5.93
N ASP A 27 -4.94 -0.61 4.96
CA ASP A 27 -3.46 -0.57 5.05
C ASP A 27 -2.88 -0.55 3.63
N LEU A 28 -2.67 0.64 3.08
CA LEU A 28 -2.08 0.85 1.77
C LEU A 28 -0.57 0.64 1.86
N SER A 29 -0.09 -0.28 1.04
CA SER A 29 1.33 -0.58 0.99
C SER A 29 1.79 -0.82 -0.43
N TRP A 30 2.96 -0.30 -0.76
CA TRP A 30 3.57 -0.55 -2.04
C TRP A 30 4.44 -1.79 -2.01
N LYS A 31 4.37 -2.58 -3.08
CA LYS A 31 5.45 -3.51 -3.43
C LYS A 31 6.67 -2.73 -3.95
N PRO A 32 7.87 -3.32 -3.94
CA PRO A 32 9.05 -2.68 -4.49
C PRO A 32 8.78 -2.10 -5.88
N MET A 33 9.07 -0.80 -6.07
CA MET A 33 8.92 -0.16 -7.37
C MET A 33 10.16 -0.45 -8.22
N THR A 34 9.91 -0.77 -9.48
CA THR A 34 10.94 -0.98 -10.49
C THR A 34 10.86 0.13 -11.53
N ALA A 35 12.02 0.55 -12.03
CA ALA A 35 12.15 1.50 -13.11
C ALA A 35 12.97 0.87 -14.23
N THR A 36 12.38 0.77 -15.42
CA THR A 36 13.03 0.21 -16.61
C THR A 36 13.26 1.33 -17.62
N VAL A 37 14.50 1.51 -18.06
CA VAL A 37 14.88 2.56 -19.02
C VAL A 37 15.08 1.93 -20.40
N SER A 38 14.44 2.51 -21.42
CA SER A 38 14.58 2.13 -22.83
C SER A 38 14.76 3.41 -23.66
N GLY A 39 15.99 3.69 -24.07
CA GLY A 39 16.35 4.98 -24.66
C GLY A 39 16.06 6.12 -23.67
N THR A 40 15.20 7.06 -24.07
CA THR A 40 14.73 8.18 -23.23
C THR A 40 13.41 7.88 -22.50
N THR A 41 12.84 6.70 -22.68
CA THR A 41 11.56 6.31 -22.06
C THR A 41 11.82 5.51 -20.80
N VAL A 42 11.11 5.86 -19.72
CA VAL A 42 11.19 5.16 -18.44
C VAL A 42 9.83 4.55 -18.12
N THR A 43 9.79 3.25 -17.83
CA THR A 43 8.59 2.57 -17.35
C THR A 43 8.74 2.28 -15.86
N LEU A 44 7.86 2.87 -15.06
CA LEU A 44 7.73 2.58 -13.65
C LEU A 44 6.68 1.48 -13.47
N ALA A 45 6.98 0.47 -12.67
CA ALA A 45 6.06 -0.61 -12.35
C ALA A 45 6.14 -0.99 -10.87
N THR A 46 4.97 -1.10 -10.22
CA THR A 46 4.80 -1.50 -8.82
C THR A 46 3.38 -2.05 -8.61
N GLU A 47 3.07 -2.49 -7.40
CA GLU A 47 1.73 -2.91 -7.00
C GLU A 47 1.32 -2.17 -5.73
N LEU A 48 0.10 -1.66 -5.70
CA LEU A 48 -0.52 -1.05 -4.53
C LEU A 48 -1.44 -2.06 -3.86
N CYS A 49 -1.08 -2.52 -2.67
CA CYS A 49 -1.84 -3.47 -1.89
C CYS A 49 -2.65 -2.77 -0.80
N ASN A 50 -3.78 -3.37 -0.41
CA ASN A 50 -4.60 -2.92 0.69
C ASN A 50 -4.89 -4.04 1.69
N GLY A 51 -5.05 -3.66 2.96
CA GLY A 51 -5.51 -4.50 4.06
C GLY A 51 -6.96 -4.97 3.94
N ALA A 52 -7.48 -5.54 5.03
CA ALA A 52 -8.73 -6.29 5.05
C ALA A 52 -10.02 -5.44 4.96
N LYS A 53 -9.94 -4.10 4.89
CA LYS A 53 -11.08 -3.23 4.56
C LYS A 53 -10.82 -2.52 3.23
N ALA A 54 -11.85 -2.41 2.38
CA ALA A 54 -11.76 -1.61 1.17
C ALA A 54 -11.53 -0.13 1.51
N THR A 55 -10.74 0.56 0.69
CA THR A 55 -10.53 2.00 0.87
C THR A 55 -11.72 2.80 0.32
N ARG A 56 -11.83 4.04 0.80
CA ARG A 56 -12.58 5.09 0.08
C ARG A 56 -11.70 5.63 -1.06
N PRO A 57 -12.21 6.45 -2.00
CA PRO A 57 -11.36 7.05 -3.02
C PRO A 57 -10.32 8.00 -2.39
N PHE A 58 -9.07 7.80 -2.77
CA PHE A 58 -7.92 8.56 -2.30
C PHE A 58 -7.02 8.98 -3.46
N VAL A 59 -6.14 9.96 -3.23
CA VAL A 59 -5.22 10.45 -4.26
C VAL A 59 -3.89 9.73 -4.19
N VAL A 60 -3.43 9.20 -5.32
CA VAL A 60 -2.03 8.79 -5.53
C VAL A 60 -1.30 9.88 -6.29
N SER A 61 -0.11 10.25 -5.83
CA SER A 61 0.74 11.25 -6.50
C SER A 61 2.08 10.65 -6.91
N LEU A 62 2.50 10.99 -8.12
CA LEU A 62 3.78 10.61 -8.71
C LEU A 62 4.69 11.83 -8.84
N TRP A 63 5.92 11.69 -8.36
CA TRP A 63 7.03 12.58 -8.70
C TRP A 63 8.04 11.78 -9.51
N VAL A 64 8.38 12.22 -10.71
CA VAL A 64 9.30 11.50 -11.60
C VAL A 64 10.76 11.74 -11.22
N SER A 65 11.05 12.86 -10.56
CA SER A 65 12.41 13.22 -10.11
C SER A 65 12.37 14.05 -8.83
N ARG A 66 12.36 13.37 -7.67
CA ARG A 66 12.37 14.01 -6.35
C ARG A 66 13.30 13.29 -5.37
N SER A 67 14.27 14.02 -4.84
CA SER A 67 15.26 13.47 -3.89
C SER A 67 14.70 13.30 -2.48
N THR A 68 13.80 14.18 -2.05
CA THR A 68 13.22 14.17 -0.71
C THR A 68 11.93 13.34 -0.63
N PRO A 69 11.68 12.61 0.46
CA PRO A 69 10.41 11.94 0.68
C PRO A 69 9.20 12.85 0.47
N ALA A 70 8.14 12.29 -0.10
CA ALA A 70 6.85 12.96 -0.17
C ALA A 70 6.07 12.70 1.13
N THR A 71 5.50 13.76 1.69
CA THR A 71 4.55 13.69 2.82
C THR A 71 3.16 14.11 2.35
N CYS A 72 2.13 13.81 3.14
CA CYS A 72 0.77 14.26 2.86
C CYS A 72 0.71 15.77 2.59
N GLY A 73 0.00 16.15 1.53
CA GLY A 73 -0.13 17.54 1.08
C GLY A 73 1.09 18.09 0.33
N SER A 74 2.11 17.25 0.07
CA SER A 74 3.22 17.65 -0.80
C SER A 74 2.73 18.10 -2.17
N SER A 75 3.14 19.31 -2.58
CA SER A 75 2.84 19.87 -3.90
C SER A 75 3.86 19.44 -4.97
N GLY A 76 3.57 19.80 -6.23
CA GLY A 76 4.50 19.61 -7.35
C GLY A 76 4.60 18.18 -7.85
N ALA A 77 3.56 17.37 -7.67
CA ALA A 77 3.47 16.07 -8.32
C ALA A 77 3.41 16.25 -9.84
N ASP A 78 4.15 15.43 -10.57
CA ASP A 78 4.13 15.40 -12.03
C ASP A 78 2.82 14.79 -12.54
N ALA A 79 2.24 13.86 -11.78
CA ALA A 79 0.93 13.28 -12.06
C ALA A 79 0.21 12.91 -10.75
N SER A 80 -1.12 12.94 -10.79
CA SER A 80 -1.96 12.44 -9.71
C SER A 80 -3.17 11.71 -10.26
N ALA A 81 -3.61 10.67 -9.57
CA ALA A 81 -4.80 9.90 -9.89
C ALA A 81 -5.64 9.65 -8.64
N VAL A 82 -6.96 9.53 -8.80
CA VAL A 82 -7.84 9.06 -7.73
C VAL A 82 -8.02 7.56 -7.90
N LEU A 83 -7.76 6.79 -6.85
CA LEU A 83 -7.88 5.33 -6.84
C LEU A 83 -8.71 4.86 -5.65
N GLU A 84 -9.25 3.66 -5.80
CA GLU A 84 -9.87 2.86 -4.75
C GLU A 84 -9.29 1.45 -4.81
N VAL A 85 -8.91 0.89 -3.67
CA VAL A 85 -8.36 -0.46 -3.59
C VAL A 85 -9.31 -1.34 -2.79
N PRO A 86 -9.83 -2.44 -3.38
CA PRO A 86 -10.67 -3.39 -2.67
C PRO A 86 -9.96 -4.01 -1.46
N ALA A 87 -10.72 -4.60 -0.55
CA ALA A 87 -10.16 -5.32 0.59
C ALA A 87 -9.23 -6.45 0.12
N SER A 88 -8.10 -6.61 0.80
CA SER A 88 -7.13 -7.71 0.62
C SER A 88 -6.67 -7.91 -0.82
N THR A 89 -6.57 -6.82 -1.58
CA THR A 89 -6.24 -6.84 -3.02
C THR A 89 -4.99 -6.02 -3.29
N CYS A 90 -4.22 -6.42 -4.30
CA CYS A 90 -3.13 -5.64 -4.87
C CYS A 90 -3.48 -5.22 -6.30
N LEU A 91 -3.35 -3.93 -6.61
CA LEU A 91 -3.55 -3.37 -7.94
C LEU A 91 -2.19 -3.12 -8.60
N PRO A 92 -1.93 -3.66 -9.80
CA PRO A 92 -0.72 -3.34 -10.55
C PRO A 92 -0.81 -1.90 -11.07
N ILE A 93 0.25 -1.13 -10.84
CA ILE A 93 0.42 0.23 -11.33
C ILE A 93 1.61 0.25 -12.28
N SER A 94 1.37 0.69 -13.52
CA SER A 94 2.42 0.87 -14.51
C SER A 94 2.26 2.24 -15.19
N VAL A 95 3.36 2.99 -15.24
CA VAL A 95 3.40 4.34 -15.82
C VAL A 95 4.58 4.42 -16.77
N ALA A 96 4.29 4.70 -18.05
CA ALA A 96 5.29 5.01 -19.06
C ALA A 96 5.54 6.53 -19.10
N LEU A 97 6.80 6.92 -18.98
CA LEU A 97 7.28 8.29 -18.97
C LEU A 97 8.19 8.50 -20.20
N PRO A 98 7.67 9.01 -21.32
CA PRO A 98 8.48 9.27 -22.51
C PRO A 98 9.37 10.51 -22.33
N ASP A 99 10.39 10.62 -23.19
CA ASP A 99 11.22 11.82 -23.37
C ASP A 99 11.75 12.41 -22.05
N ARG A 100 12.35 11.54 -21.23
CA ARG A 100 12.97 11.96 -19.98
C ARG A 100 14.39 12.49 -20.21
N PRO A 101 14.77 13.59 -19.53
CA PRO A 101 16.11 14.16 -19.67
C PRO A 101 17.17 13.15 -19.21
N SER A 102 18.38 13.25 -19.77
CA SER A 102 19.50 12.43 -19.31
C SER A 102 19.90 12.81 -17.88
N GLY A 103 20.48 11.83 -17.17
CA GLY A 103 20.91 11.99 -15.78
C GLY A 103 20.25 11.01 -14.82
N SER A 104 20.56 11.19 -13.53
CA SER A 104 20.07 10.34 -12.44
C SER A 104 18.83 10.96 -11.80
N HIS A 105 17.80 10.15 -11.66
CA HIS A 105 16.50 10.53 -11.14
C HIS A 105 16.02 9.55 -10.06
N THR A 106 15.14 10.04 -9.19
CA THR A 106 14.45 9.24 -8.19
C THR A 106 12.95 9.46 -8.36
N ALA A 107 12.24 8.45 -8.85
CA ALA A 107 10.78 8.45 -8.88
C ALA A 107 10.21 8.09 -7.51
N ARG A 108 9.11 8.73 -7.14
CA ARG A 108 8.37 8.49 -5.90
C ARG A 108 6.88 8.42 -6.18
N LEU A 109 6.22 7.39 -5.65
CA LEU A 109 4.77 7.25 -5.61
C LEU A 109 4.32 7.34 -4.16
N LEU A 110 3.37 8.23 -3.87
CA LEU A 110 2.74 8.32 -2.56
C LEU A 110 1.27 7.92 -2.70
N ALA A 111 0.88 6.83 -2.03
CA ALA A 111 -0.51 6.46 -1.82
C ALA A 111 -1.11 7.35 -0.73
N ASP A 112 -2.41 7.62 -0.87
CA ASP A 112 -3.14 8.58 -0.03
C ASP A 112 -2.39 9.89 0.23
N ALA A 113 -1.92 10.54 -0.83
CA ALA A 113 -1.11 11.76 -0.78
C ALA A 113 -1.81 12.96 -0.10
N ARG A 114 -3.09 12.82 0.28
CA ARG A 114 -3.89 13.81 0.98
C ARG A 114 -4.32 13.35 2.39
N CYS A 115 -3.83 12.20 2.89
CA CYS A 115 -4.18 11.66 4.20
C CYS A 115 -5.72 11.56 4.39
N GLN A 116 -6.42 11.03 3.40
CA GLN A 116 -7.88 10.89 3.35
C GLN A 116 -8.37 9.56 3.93
N VAL A 117 -7.53 8.53 3.93
CA VAL A 117 -7.85 7.18 4.38
C VAL A 117 -7.00 6.91 5.62
N PRO A 118 -7.62 6.82 6.82
CA PRO A 118 -6.89 6.37 8.00
C PRO A 118 -6.43 4.93 7.83
N GLU A 119 -5.15 4.66 8.07
CA GLU A 119 -4.55 3.34 7.87
C GLU A 119 -3.93 2.80 9.17
N SER A 120 -3.68 1.49 9.22
CA SER A 120 -2.98 0.90 10.36
C SER A 120 -1.52 1.31 10.44
N SER A 121 -0.92 1.68 9.31
CA SER A 121 0.39 2.27 9.20
C SER A 121 0.34 3.38 8.16
N GLU A 122 0.86 4.56 8.51
CA GLU A 122 0.96 5.71 7.60
C GLU A 122 2.37 5.81 6.98
N THR A 123 3.25 4.86 7.28
CA THR A 123 4.69 4.90 6.94
C THR A 123 5.07 4.04 5.73
N ASN A 124 4.14 3.24 5.21
CA ASN A 124 4.30 2.28 4.11
C ASN A 124 3.68 2.78 2.79
N ASN A 125 3.24 4.04 2.77
CA ASN A 125 2.50 4.62 1.66
C ASN A 125 3.40 5.17 0.55
N GLU A 126 4.73 5.12 0.69
CA GLU A 126 5.68 5.61 -0.31
C GLU A 126 6.43 4.46 -1.01
N ALA A 127 6.41 4.46 -2.34
CA ALA A 127 7.30 3.66 -3.18
C ALA A 127 8.36 4.56 -3.82
N THR A 128 9.60 4.09 -3.90
CA THR A 128 10.71 4.82 -4.54
C THR A 128 11.49 3.92 -5.49
N ALA A 129 11.94 4.49 -6.61
CA ALA A 129 12.84 3.83 -7.56
C ALA A 129 13.81 4.84 -8.16
N SER A 130 15.09 4.50 -8.18
CA SER A 130 16.12 5.30 -8.83
C SER A 130 16.40 4.75 -10.22
N TYR A 131 16.62 5.64 -11.18
CA TYR A 131 16.95 5.29 -12.55
C TYR A 131 17.90 6.32 -13.15
N THR A 132 18.68 5.90 -14.14
CA THR A 132 19.59 6.77 -14.88
C THR A 132 19.30 6.66 -16.36
N ILE A 133 19.10 7.80 -17.00
CA ILE A 133 18.94 7.88 -18.46
C ILE A 133 20.31 8.25 -19.04
N PRO A 134 20.82 7.45 -19.99
CA PRO A 134 22.13 7.68 -20.60
C PRO A 134 22.21 8.96 -21.42
#